data_AF-A0A945X6T8-F1
#
_entry.id   AF-A0A945X6T8-F1
#
_cell.length_a   1.000
_cell.length_b   1.000
_cell.length_c   1.000
_cell.angle_alpha   90.00
_cell.angle_beta   90.00
_cell.angle_gamma   90.00
#
_symmetry.space_group_name_H-M   'P 1'
#
loop_
_entity.id
_entity.type
_entity.pdbx_description
1 polymer ?
#
loop_
_entity_poly.entity_id
_entity_poly.type
_entity_poly.pdbx_seq_one_letter_code
_entity_poly.pdbx_strand_id
1 'polypeptide(L)'
;KNASFQEYFTKFFKKPYDNFSSLTLDSCDFIIRYENIASDYLLALEKAGIESLKPLPVANKTAGKKNNLSLYYTDEIKEQAIYVFAPFLEKYGYNFLAKWGQIKTPISSSIQFKILGFLRKINQKYFKKHSDRIGMEGTIYGDMQRGKLN
;
A
#
# COMPACT_ATOMS: atom_id res chain seq x y z
N LYS A 1 -1.47 3.01 30.01
CA LYS A 1 -2.76 2.31 29.87
C LYS A 1 -2.67 1.45 28.60
N ASN A 2 -2.92 0.14 28.67
CA ASN A 2 -2.83 -0.76 27.51
C ASN A 2 -4.16 -0.69 26.74
N ALA A 3 -4.19 0.07 25.63
CA ALA A 3 -5.36 0.17 24.77
C ALA A 3 -5.52 -1.10 23.91
N SER A 4 -6.76 -1.52 23.66
CA SER A 4 -7.05 -2.57 22.68
C SER A 4 -6.71 -2.10 21.25
N PHE A 5 -6.61 -3.04 20.32
CA PHE A 5 -6.45 -2.69 18.90
C PHE A 5 -7.64 -1.85 18.41
N GLN A 6 -8.86 -2.17 18.84
CA GLN A 6 -10.08 -1.46 18.43
C GLN A 6 -10.06 -0.03 18.96
N GLU A 7 -9.68 0.19 20.22
CA GLU A 7 -9.55 1.53 20.80
C GLU A 7 -8.50 2.38 20.07
N TYR A 8 -7.34 1.79 19.77
CA TYR A 8 -6.30 2.42 18.98
C TYR A 8 -6.79 2.74 17.56
N PHE A 9 -7.40 1.77 16.89
CA PHE A 9 -7.90 1.90 15.53
C PHE A 9 -8.94 3.03 15.44
N THR A 10 -9.93 2.99 16.32
CA THR A 10 -10.97 3.99 16.38
C THR A 10 -10.39 5.37 16.63
N LYS A 11 -9.39 5.52 17.50
CA LYS A 11 -8.78 6.82 17.80
C LYS A 11 -8.00 7.42 16.63
N PHE A 12 -7.19 6.62 15.93
CA PHE A 12 -6.19 7.15 14.99
C PHE A 12 -6.57 7.04 13.51
N PHE A 13 -7.40 6.06 13.13
CA PHE A 13 -7.75 5.82 11.72
C PHE A 13 -9.05 6.52 11.36
N LYS A 14 -8.98 7.85 11.16
CA LYS A 14 -10.16 8.69 10.88
C LYS A 14 -10.33 9.10 9.42
N LYS A 15 -9.34 8.83 8.58
CA LYS A 15 -9.29 9.26 7.18
C LYS A 15 -8.94 8.07 6.30
N PRO A 16 -9.34 8.08 5.01
CA PRO A 16 -8.92 7.08 4.06
C PRO A 16 -7.41 6.88 4.08
N TYR A 17 -7.01 5.62 4.19
CA TYR A 17 -5.64 5.20 4.16
C TYR A 17 -5.10 5.36 2.74
N ASP A 18 -3.86 5.83 2.66
CA ASP A 18 -3.09 5.79 1.43
C ASP A 18 -1.60 5.72 1.79
N ASN A 19 -0.77 5.16 0.92
CA ASN A 19 0.66 5.02 1.14
C ASN A 19 1.48 5.50 -0.07
N PHE A 20 2.79 5.35 -0.02
CA PHE A 20 3.69 5.88 -1.05
C PHE A 20 3.43 5.32 -2.46
N SER A 21 2.76 4.17 -2.55
CA SER A 21 2.38 3.55 -3.81
C SER A 21 1.53 4.47 -4.69
N SER A 22 0.74 5.39 -4.12
CA SER A 22 -0.05 6.36 -4.90
C SER A 22 0.79 7.41 -5.64
N LEU A 23 2.08 7.51 -5.31
CA LEU A 23 3.05 8.37 -5.97
C LEU A 23 3.93 7.61 -6.96
N THR A 24 4.16 6.32 -6.73
CA THR A 24 5.21 5.56 -7.44
C THR A 24 4.68 4.50 -8.38
N LEU A 25 3.48 3.96 -8.16
CA LEU A 25 2.99 2.82 -8.94
C LEU A 25 2.81 3.13 -10.42
N ASP A 26 2.44 4.36 -10.75
CA ASP A 26 2.29 4.81 -12.14
C ASP A 26 3.64 4.80 -12.90
N SER A 27 4.76 4.67 -12.18
CA SER A 27 6.13 4.58 -12.72
C SER A 27 6.72 3.17 -12.65
N CYS A 28 5.92 2.15 -12.30
CA CYS A 28 6.38 0.76 -12.25
C CYS A 28 5.89 -0.02 -13.47
N ASP A 29 6.79 -0.77 -14.12
CA ASP A 29 6.43 -1.68 -15.23
C ASP A 29 5.75 -2.97 -14.74
N PHE A 30 6.03 -3.37 -13.50
CA PHE A 30 5.52 -4.61 -12.91
C PHE A 30 5.36 -4.48 -11.38
N ILE A 31 4.30 -5.09 -10.84
CA ILE A 31 3.97 -5.06 -9.41
C ILE A 31 4.06 -6.49 -8.86
N ILE A 32 4.89 -6.68 -7.84
CA ILE A 32 5.00 -7.93 -7.08
C ILE A 32 4.10 -7.86 -5.85
N ARG A 33 3.18 -8.82 -5.70
CA ARG A 33 2.30 -8.92 -4.53
C ARG A 33 2.89 -9.84 -3.48
N TYR A 34 2.64 -9.55 -2.20
CA TYR A 34 3.20 -10.36 -1.11
C TYR A 34 2.65 -11.79 -1.10
N GLU A 35 1.36 -11.93 -1.41
CA GLU A 35 0.63 -13.20 -1.43
C GLU A 35 1.21 -14.16 -2.48
N ASN A 36 1.73 -13.61 -3.58
CA ASN A 36 2.27 -14.34 -4.71
C ASN A 36 3.76 -14.04 -4.93
N ILE A 37 4.48 -13.63 -3.87
CA ILE A 37 5.81 -13.01 -3.99
C ILE A 37 6.81 -13.90 -4.73
N ALA A 38 6.77 -15.22 -4.52
CA ALA A 38 7.69 -16.14 -5.15
C ALA A 38 7.48 -16.24 -6.67
N SER A 39 6.22 -16.34 -7.12
CA SER A 39 5.87 -16.43 -8.55
C SER A 39 6.03 -15.08 -9.24
N ASP A 40 5.54 -14.01 -8.60
CA ASP A 40 5.62 -12.66 -9.15
C ASP A 40 7.08 -12.21 -9.30
N TYR A 41 7.95 -12.59 -8.35
CA TYR A 41 9.38 -12.36 -8.46
C TYR A 41 10.00 -13.02 -9.69
N LEU A 42 9.72 -14.30 -9.92
CA LEU A 42 10.25 -15.02 -11.09
C LEU A 42 9.76 -14.38 -12.40
N LEU A 43 8.48 -14.01 -12.46
CA LEU A 43 7.89 -13.31 -13.61
C LEU A 43 8.53 -11.93 -13.83
N ALA A 44 8.87 -11.21 -12.76
CA ALA A 44 9.56 -9.94 -12.86
C ALA A 44 10.98 -10.09 -13.43
N LEU A 45 11.73 -11.12 -13.01
CA LEU A 45 13.05 -11.42 -13.55
C LEU A 45 12.99 -11.81 -15.03
N GLU A 46 12.00 -12.63 -15.41
CA GLU A 46 11.76 -13.02 -16.80
C GLU A 46 11.46 -11.79 -17.67
N LYS A 47 10.56 -10.90 -17.21
CA LYS A 47 10.25 -9.63 -17.88
C LYS A 47 11.46 -8.70 -18.00
N ALA A 48 12.41 -8.79 -17.08
CA ALA A 48 13.66 -8.04 -17.12
C ALA A 48 14.72 -8.68 -18.05
N GLY A 49 14.42 -9.79 -18.72
CA GLY A 49 15.33 -10.47 -19.64
C GLY A 49 16.39 -11.34 -18.96
N ILE A 50 16.17 -11.76 -17.71
CA ILE A 50 17.11 -12.62 -16.99
C ILE A 50 16.85 -14.08 -17.36
N GLU A 51 17.82 -14.72 -18.02
CA GLU A 51 17.68 -16.10 -18.50
C GLU A 51 17.83 -17.15 -17.39
N SER A 52 18.70 -16.90 -16.41
CA SER A 52 18.94 -17.84 -15.29
C SER A 52 18.11 -17.46 -14.07
N LEU A 53 16.83 -17.88 -14.10
CA LEU A 53 15.88 -17.61 -13.03
C LEU A 53 16.22 -18.45 -11.78
N LYS A 54 16.51 -17.78 -10.67
CA LYS A 54 16.68 -18.43 -9.35
C LYS A 54 15.50 -18.07 -8.45
N PRO A 55 14.98 -19.01 -7.64
CA PRO A 55 13.89 -18.71 -6.72
C PRO A 55 14.34 -17.76 -5.61
N LEU A 56 13.39 -16.97 -5.09
CA LEU A 56 13.66 -16.07 -3.97
C LEU A 56 14.10 -16.87 -2.73
N PRO A 57 15.26 -16.58 -2.12
CA PRO A 57 15.72 -17.30 -0.94
C PRO A 57 14.81 -17.00 0.26
N VAL A 58 14.46 -18.03 1.01
CA VAL A 58 13.62 -17.90 2.22
C VAL A 58 14.48 -18.18 3.45
N ALA A 59 14.66 -17.14 4.29
CA ALA A 59 15.42 -17.22 5.54
C ALA A 59 14.65 -16.57 6.70
N ASN A 60 14.99 -16.93 7.95
CA ASN A 60 14.49 -16.29 9.18
C ASN A 60 12.97 -16.16 9.27
N LYS A 61 12.22 -17.25 9.01
CA LYS A 61 10.76 -17.26 9.21
C LYS A 61 10.44 -16.91 10.67
N THR A 62 9.72 -15.81 10.88
CA THR A 62 9.29 -15.40 12.22
C THR A 62 8.21 -16.36 12.73
N ALA A 63 8.53 -17.12 13.78
CA ALA A 63 7.57 -17.98 14.46
C ALA A 63 6.55 -17.13 15.25
N GLY A 64 5.29 -17.57 15.28
CA GLY A 64 4.26 -17.00 16.16
C GLY A 64 3.44 -15.82 15.63
N LYS A 65 3.63 -15.37 14.39
CA LYS A 65 2.70 -14.40 13.78
C LYS A 65 1.36 -15.08 13.49
N LYS A 66 0.29 -14.61 14.16
CA LYS A 66 -1.08 -15.00 13.84
C LYS A 66 -1.46 -14.34 12.51
N ASN A 67 -1.53 -15.13 11.44
CA ASN A 67 -1.90 -14.64 10.10
C ASN A 67 -3.39 -14.26 9.97
N ASN A 68 -4.18 -14.39 11.04
CA ASN A 68 -5.61 -14.16 10.97
C ASN A 68 -5.96 -12.71 11.30
N LEU A 69 -6.06 -11.88 10.25
CA LEU A 69 -6.52 -10.49 10.33
C LEU A 69 -7.88 -10.33 11.04
N SER A 70 -8.73 -11.37 10.99
CA SER A 70 -10.05 -11.36 11.62
C SER A 70 -10.01 -11.23 13.14
N LEU A 71 -8.86 -11.49 13.77
CA LEU A 71 -8.63 -11.29 15.21
C LEU A 71 -8.56 -9.80 15.59
N TYR A 72 -8.17 -8.95 14.64
CA TYR A 72 -7.99 -7.52 14.85
C TYR A 72 -9.18 -6.73 14.27
N TYR A 73 -9.61 -7.11 13.07
CA TYR A 73 -10.73 -6.47 12.37
C TYR A 73 -12.05 -7.18 12.72
N THR A 74 -12.58 -6.81 13.88
CA THR A 74 -13.87 -7.27 14.43
C THR A 74 -15.03 -6.48 13.86
N ASP A 75 -16.25 -6.97 14.05
CA ASP A 75 -17.46 -6.29 13.55
C ASP A 75 -17.67 -4.93 14.21
N GLU A 76 -17.17 -4.74 15.43
CA GLU A 76 -17.16 -3.47 16.17
C GLU A 76 -16.53 -2.31 15.37
N ILE A 77 -15.43 -2.57 14.66
CA ILE A 77 -14.71 -1.53 13.89
C ILE A 77 -14.96 -1.65 12.38
N LYS A 78 -15.88 -2.51 11.95
CA LYS A 78 -16.12 -2.83 10.53
C LYS A 78 -16.37 -1.58 9.70
N GLU A 79 -17.34 -0.77 10.08
CA GLU A 79 -17.73 0.43 9.30
C GLU A 79 -16.58 1.44 9.20
N GLN A 80 -15.83 1.63 10.29
CA GLN A 80 -14.67 2.51 10.28
C GLN A 80 -13.53 1.93 9.43
N ALA A 81 -13.30 0.63 9.48
CA ALA A 81 -12.30 -0.05 8.64
C ALA A 81 -12.67 0.03 7.16
N ILE A 82 -13.95 -0.12 6.80
CA ILE A 82 -14.47 0.08 5.45
C ILE A 82 -14.21 1.53 5.02
N TYR A 83 -14.61 2.51 5.81
CA TYR A 83 -14.39 3.92 5.51
C TYR A 83 -12.91 4.26 5.27
N VAL A 84 -12.02 3.68 6.08
CA VAL A 84 -10.58 3.94 6.01
C VAL A 84 -9.92 3.23 4.84
N PHE A 85 -10.19 1.93 4.63
CA PHE A 85 -9.40 1.12 3.71
C PHE A 85 -10.08 0.81 2.38
N ALA A 86 -11.41 0.92 2.27
CA ALA A 86 -12.11 0.53 1.05
C ALA A 86 -11.63 1.25 -0.21
N PRO A 87 -11.42 2.59 -0.21
CA PRO A 87 -10.91 3.28 -1.40
C PRO A 87 -9.54 2.76 -1.86
N PHE A 88 -8.66 2.45 -0.89
CA PHE A 88 -7.32 1.92 -1.17
C PHE A 88 -7.38 0.50 -1.72
N LEU A 89 -8.12 -0.39 -1.05
CA LEU A 89 -8.24 -1.78 -1.47
C LEU A 89 -8.89 -1.89 -2.86
N GLU A 90 -9.96 -1.14 -3.10
CA GLU A 90 -10.63 -1.07 -4.41
C GLU A 90 -9.67 -0.61 -5.50
N LYS A 91 -8.92 0.48 -5.28
CA LYS A 91 -7.94 1.00 -6.25
C LYS A 91 -6.90 -0.06 -6.67
N TYR A 92 -6.48 -0.91 -5.74
CA TYR A 92 -5.39 -1.88 -5.98
C TYR A 92 -5.88 -3.33 -6.16
N GLY A 93 -7.19 -3.52 -6.31
CA GLY A 93 -7.81 -4.82 -6.57
C GLY A 93 -7.68 -5.80 -5.41
N TYR A 94 -7.74 -5.31 -4.17
CA TYR A 94 -7.81 -6.13 -2.96
C TYR A 94 -9.23 -6.20 -2.41
N ASN A 95 -9.55 -7.32 -1.76
CA ASN A 95 -10.82 -7.53 -1.08
C ASN A 95 -10.67 -7.40 0.43
N PHE A 96 -11.76 -7.06 1.11
CA PHE A 96 -11.85 -7.17 2.57
C PHE A 96 -11.94 -8.64 3.02
N LEU A 97 -11.96 -8.82 4.34
CA LEU A 97 -12.19 -10.12 4.98
C LEU A 97 -13.46 -10.77 4.43
N ALA A 98 -13.34 -12.05 4.02
CA ALA A 98 -14.45 -12.80 3.45
C ALA A 98 -15.71 -12.81 4.34
N LYS A 99 -15.54 -12.82 5.67
CA LYS A 99 -16.65 -12.77 6.64
C LYS A 99 -17.53 -11.52 6.54
N TRP A 100 -17.03 -10.44 5.95
CA TRP A 100 -17.77 -9.19 5.78
C TRP A 100 -18.55 -9.12 4.47
N GLY A 101 -18.38 -10.11 3.59
CA GLY A 101 -19.06 -10.22 2.32
C GLY A 101 -18.64 -9.13 1.32
N GLN A 102 -19.56 -8.82 0.40
CA GLN A 102 -19.39 -7.77 -0.59
C GLN A 102 -19.46 -6.40 0.10
N ILE A 103 -18.35 -5.64 0.03
CA ILE A 103 -18.27 -4.28 0.57
C ILE A 103 -18.44 -3.28 -0.57
N LYS A 104 -19.33 -2.30 -0.36
CA LYS A 104 -19.44 -1.12 -1.22
C LYS A 104 -18.65 0.03 -0.60
N THR A 105 -17.71 0.59 -1.34
CA THR A 105 -16.93 1.75 -0.90
C THR A 105 -17.85 2.95 -0.67
N PRO A 106 -17.83 3.58 0.53
CA PRO A 106 -18.59 4.80 0.78
C PRO A 106 -18.12 5.95 -0.13
N ILE A 107 -19.06 6.64 -0.79
CA ILE A 107 -18.74 7.74 -1.72
C ILE A 107 -17.93 8.85 -1.03
N SER A 108 -18.27 9.19 0.21
CA SER A 108 -17.55 10.17 1.01
C SER A 108 -16.08 9.79 1.20
N SER A 109 -15.80 8.52 1.50
CA SER A 109 -14.44 8.00 1.62
C SER A 109 -13.68 8.03 0.29
N SER A 110 -14.33 7.69 -0.82
CA SER A 110 -13.72 7.75 -2.16
C SER A 110 -13.35 9.18 -2.56
N ILE A 111 -14.23 10.15 -2.30
CA ILE A 111 -13.96 11.57 -2.58
C ILE A 111 -12.79 12.05 -1.71
N GLN A 112 -12.83 11.78 -0.41
CA GLN A 112 -11.77 12.19 0.50
C GLN A 112 -10.42 11.55 0.13
N PHE A 113 -10.41 10.27 -0.26
CA PHE A 113 -9.22 9.58 -0.73
C PHE A 113 -8.60 10.26 -1.96
N LYS A 114 -9.41 10.60 -2.97
CA LYS A 114 -8.94 11.32 -4.18
C LYS A 114 -8.36 12.69 -3.84
N ILE A 115 -9.04 13.47 -2.98
CA ILE A 115 -8.57 14.80 -2.56
C ILE A 115 -7.23 14.70 -1.82
N LEU A 116 -7.12 13.80 -0.84
CA LEU A 116 -5.89 13.62 -0.07
C LEU A 116 -4.74 13.09 -0.94
N GLY A 117 -5.02 12.20 -1.89
CA GLY A 117 -4.05 11.71 -2.86
C GLY A 117 -3.52 12.83 -3.76
N PHE A 118 -4.41 13.71 -4.24
CA PHE A 118 -4.01 14.87 -5.03
C PHE A 118 -3.16 15.86 -4.21
N LEU A 119 -3.57 16.19 -2.98
CA LEU A 119 -2.80 17.04 -2.08
C LEU A 119 -1.42 16.44 -1.76
N ARG A 120 -1.34 15.10 -1.64
CA ARG A 120 -0.06 14.40 -1.46
C ARG A 120 0.85 14.58 -2.67
N LYS A 121 0.34 14.46 -3.90
CA LYS A 121 1.11 14.71 -5.14
C LYS A 121 1.65 16.15 -5.17
N ILE A 122 0.81 17.13 -4.84
CA ILE A 122 1.24 18.55 -4.75
C ILE A 122 2.32 18.72 -3.67
N ASN A 123 2.10 18.21 -2.45
CA ASN A 123 3.06 18.30 -1.37
C ASN A 123 4.42 17.70 -1.78
N GLN A 124 4.38 16.52 -2.40
CA GLN A 124 5.58 15.83 -2.86
C GLN A 124 6.35 16.62 -3.92
N LYS A 125 5.65 17.27 -4.86
CA LYS A 125 6.26 17.99 -5.98
C LYS A 125 6.82 19.35 -5.59
N TYR A 126 6.14 20.07 -4.70
CA TYR A 126 6.43 21.50 -4.46
C TYR A 126 6.97 21.81 -3.06
N PHE A 127 6.67 21.01 -2.04
CA PHE A 127 6.94 21.36 -0.65
C PHE A 127 7.88 20.38 0.05
N LYS A 128 7.94 19.12 -0.40
CA LYS A 128 8.78 18.10 0.21
C LYS A 128 10.26 18.42 -0.03
N LYS A 129 10.99 18.67 1.04
CA LYS A 129 12.46 18.75 0.99
C LYS A 129 13.03 17.35 0.77
N HIS A 130 13.91 17.24 -0.21
CA HIS A 130 14.66 16.04 -0.50
C HIS A 130 16.05 16.11 0.16
N SER A 131 16.64 14.96 0.44
CA SER A 131 18.04 14.89 0.88
C SER A 131 18.96 15.37 -0.23
N ASP A 132 20.09 15.98 0.15
CA ASP A 132 21.17 16.35 -0.77
C ASP A 132 21.78 15.12 -1.48
N ARG A 133 21.58 13.92 -0.92
CA ARG A 133 21.93 12.66 -1.59
C ARG A 133 20.84 12.29 -2.60
N ILE A 134 21.09 12.65 -3.84
CA ILE A 134 20.21 12.34 -4.97
C ILE A 134 20.46 10.89 -5.43
N GLY A 135 19.40 10.10 -5.54
CA GLY A 135 19.43 8.75 -6.09
C GLY A 135 19.76 8.75 -7.58
N MET A 136 20.06 7.58 -8.13
CA MET A 136 20.40 7.43 -9.54
C MET A 136 19.29 7.96 -10.46
N GLU A 137 19.67 8.59 -11.56
CA GLU A 137 18.73 9.00 -12.62
C GLU A 137 18.09 7.78 -13.27
N GLY A 138 16.81 7.89 -13.65
CA GLY A 138 16.03 6.77 -14.19
C GLY A 138 15.49 5.81 -13.12
N THR A 139 15.81 6.04 -11.84
CA THR A 139 15.12 5.36 -10.73
C THR A 139 13.98 6.21 -10.22
N ILE A 140 12.87 5.58 -9.82
CA ILE A 140 11.67 6.28 -9.30
C ILE A 140 12.06 7.31 -8.24
N TYR A 141 12.84 6.92 -7.22
CA TYR A 141 13.23 7.83 -6.14
C TYR A 141 14.15 8.96 -6.59
N GLY A 142 15.10 8.67 -7.49
CA GLY A 142 15.97 9.70 -8.05
C GLY A 142 15.19 10.70 -8.90
N ASP A 143 14.26 10.23 -9.72
CA ASP A 143 13.45 11.08 -10.58
C ASP A 143 12.45 11.90 -9.75
N MET A 144 11.94 11.35 -8.64
CA MET A 144 11.12 12.11 -7.67
C MET A 144 11.91 13.27 -7.08
N GLN A 145 13.16 13.05 -6.66
CA GLN A 145 14.02 14.09 -6.09
C GLN A 145 14.36 15.19 -7.10
N ARG A 146 14.37 14.87 -8.41
CA ARG A 146 14.63 15.82 -9.50
C ARG A 146 13.35 16.50 -10.02
N GLY A 147 12.18 16.20 -9.46
CA GLY A 147 10.90 16.73 -9.95
C GLY A 147 10.50 16.19 -11.34
N LYS A 148 11.04 15.04 -11.74
CA LYS A 148 10.82 14.40 -13.05
C LYS A 148 9.68 13.37 -13.06
N LEU A 149 9.05 13.06 -11.92
CA LEU A 149 7.80 12.28 -11.93
C LEU A 149 6.63 13.17 -12.37
N ASN A 150 5.89 12.68 -13.37
CA ASN A 150 4.70 13.30 -13.94
C ASN A 150 3.56 13.44 -12.92
#